data_AF-A0A814VYI9-F1
#
_entry.id   AF-A0A814VYI9-F1
#
_cell.length_a   1.000
_cell.length_b   1.000
_cell.length_c   1.000
_cell.angle_alpha   90.00
_cell.angle_beta   90.00
_cell.angle_gamma   90.00
#
_symmetry.space_group_name_H-M   'P 1'
#
loop_
_entity.id
_entity.type
_entity.pdbx_description
1 polymer ?
#
loop_
_entity_poly.entity_id
_entity_poly.type
_entity_poly.pdbx_seq_one_letter_code
_entity_poly.pdbx_strand_id
1 'polypeptide(L)'
;MMNTNENAFDEPSFDATRKKKSKKRIHGDALAETTNTAVPAENSIPDTTKNEKTNDSDYSYDYLISRLSHVMVQHRTEMHIPAVQGARIGTKRTSFVNFGTLCKVLQREEKQLQDYYTVELGVPTSIDKNHSLILQGRFTISQMENVLLSFIRNYVTCQSCRKRNTLMGKSKRLTMVKCLSCNSEYAVQAIQSGFQAQVGKRSANVK
;
A
#
# COMPACT_ATOMS: atom_id res chain seq x y z
N MET A 1 18.51 41.88 -71.58
CA MET A 1 19.55 41.78 -70.53
C MET A 1 18.92 40.95 -69.42
N MET A 2 19.05 39.61 -69.47
CA MET A 2 20.09 38.79 -68.82
C MET A 2 20.00 38.89 -67.28
N ASN A 3 19.48 37.83 -66.62
CA ASN A 3 20.25 36.76 -65.92
C ASN A 3 20.90 37.29 -64.61
N THR A 4 20.93 36.63 -63.45
CA THR A 4 20.77 35.22 -63.00
C THR A 4 20.94 35.19 -61.47
N ASN A 5 20.46 34.11 -60.82
CA ASN A 5 21.06 33.42 -59.64
C ASN A 5 21.15 34.15 -58.28
N GLU A 6 21.05 33.52 -57.10
CA GLU A 6 20.86 32.13 -56.64
C GLU A 6 20.69 32.16 -55.09
N ASN A 7 20.31 31.00 -54.53
CA ASN A 7 20.38 30.56 -53.13
C ASN A 7 19.11 30.83 -52.30
N ALA A 8 18.12 29.93 -52.25
CA ALA A 8 18.12 28.55 -51.74
C ALA A 8 18.38 28.48 -50.23
N PHE A 9 17.33 28.25 -49.44
CA PHE A 9 17.39 27.53 -48.18
C PHE A 9 16.06 26.82 -47.93
N ASP A 10 16.12 25.51 -48.12
CA ASP A 10 15.08 24.49 -47.98
C ASP A 10 14.53 24.35 -46.54
N GLU A 11 13.24 23.99 -46.48
CA GLU A 11 12.65 23.24 -45.36
C GLU A 11 13.36 21.89 -45.17
N PRO A 12 13.45 21.38 -43.93
CA PRO A 12 13.59 19.94 -43.74
C PRO A 12 12.37 19.34 -43.02
N SER A 13 11.66 18.54 -43.81
CA SER A 13 10.87 17.37 -43.43
C SER A 13 11.59 16.50 -42.39
N PHE A 14 10.83 16.02 -41.41
CA PHE A 14 11.32 15.12 -40.35
C PHE A 14 10.73 13.73 -40.57
N ASP A 15 11.51 12.81 -41.14
CA ASP A 15 11.18 11.39 -41.16
C ASP A 15 12.43 10.48 -41.02
N ALA A 16 12.18 9.30 -40.44
CA ALA A 16 13.00 8.08 -40.43
C ALA A 16 14.25 7.95 -39.51
N THR A 17 14.05 7.19 -38.42
CA THR A 17 14.84 6.00 -38.00
C THR A 17 16.38 6.05 -37.95
N ARG A 18 16.96 5.97 -36.74
CA ARG A 18 18.26 5.29 -36.50
C ARG A 18 18.32 4.54 -35.16
N LYS A 19 18.48 3.22 -35.26
CA LYS A 19 18.88 2.28 -34.20
C LYS A 19 20.21 2.71 -33.57
N LYS A 20 20.34 2.65 -32.23
CA LYS A 20 21.60 2.86 -31.50
C LYS A 20 22.08 1.58 -30.80
N LYS A 21 23.38 1.32 -31.04
CA LYS A 21 24.24 0.16 -30.72
C LYS A 21 24.23 -0.32 -29.26
N SER A 22 24.36 -1.64 -29.11
CA SER A 22 24.71 -2.35 -27.88
C SER A 22 26.12 -1.99 -27.39
N LYS A 23 26.27 -1.76 -26.07
CA LYS A 23 27.57 -1.62 -25.41
C LYS A 23 28.08 -2.97 -24.90
N LYS A 24 29.33 -3.24 -25.25
CA LYS A 24 30.20 -4.37 -24.91
C LYS A 24 30.52 -4.36 -23.41
N ARG A 25 30.43 -5.52 -22.74
CA ARG A 25 31.03 -5.76 -21.40
C ARG A 25 32.37 -6.48 -21.59
N ILE A 26 33.39 -6.07 -20.83
CA ILE A 26 34.70 -6.72 -20.75
C ILE A 26 34.85 -7.38 -19.37
N HIS A 27 35.72 -8.40 -19.37
CA HIS A 27 35.91 -9.60 -18.57
C HIS A 27 36.60 -9.44 -17.20
N GLY A 28 36.64 -10.54 -16.44
CA GLY A 28 37.55 -10.80 -15.30
C GLY A 28 36.86 -11.65 -14.22
N ASP A 29 36.73 -12.96 -14.42
CA ASP A 29 37.60 -14.04 -13.89
C ASP A 29 37.44 -14.29 -12.37
N ALA A 30 36.80 -15.41 -12.01
CA ALA A 30 37.20 -16.27 -10.88
C ALA A 30 36.35 -17.56 -10.82
N LEU A 31 37.08 -18.66 -10.67
CA LEU A 31 36.76 -20.08 -10.62
C LEU A 31 35.85 -20.45 -9.43
N ALA A 32 34.85 -21.33 -9.64
CA ALA A 32 34.11 -21.96 -8.56
C ALA A 32 33.79 -23.42 -8.91
N GLU A 33 34.62 -24.35 -8.41
CA GLU A 33 34.24 -25.75 -8.23
C GLU A 33 34.68 -26.23 -6.84
N THR A 34 33.70 -26.82 -6.14
CA THR A 34 33.83 -27.80 -5.05
C THR A 34 34.57 -27.39 -3.77
N THR A 35 33.85 -27.31 -2.65
CA THR A 35 33.71 -28.43 -1.72
C THR A 35 32.92 -28.02 -0.48
N ASN A 36 32.17 -28.99 0.01
CA ASN A 36 31.32 -28.92 1.18
C ASN A 36 32.08 -28.47 2.43
N THR A 37 31.48 -27.58 3.22
CA THR A 37 31.74 -27.55 4.65
C THR A 37 30.40 -27.61 5.36
N ALA A 38 30.12 -28.80 5.89
CA ALA A 38 29.00 -29.08 6.76
C ALA A 38 29.00 -28.09 7.93
N VAL A 39 27.89 -27.40 8.13
CA VAL A 39 27.55 -26.79 9.42
C VAL A 39 27.05 -27.93 10.30
N PRO A 40 27.72 -28.30 11.40
CA PRO A 40 27.14 -29.25 12.33
C PRO A 40 26.00 -28.55 13.05
N ALA A 41 24.80 -29.07 12.85
CA ALA A 41 23.69 -28.87 13.75
C ALA A 41 23.98 -29.60 15.07
N GLU A 42 24.34 -28.85 16.10
CA GLU A 42 24.25 -29.32 17.48
C GLU A 42 23.34 -28.39 18.28
N ASN A 43 22.04 -28.66 18.16
CA ASN A 43 21.06 -28.22 19.15
C ASN A 43 21.32 -29.04 20.43
N SER A 44 22.09 -28.47 21.35
CA SER A 44 22.06 -28.88 22.75
C SER A 44 21.38 -27.78 23.55
N ILE A 45 20.19 -28.09 24.08
CA ILE A 45 19.53 -27.30 25.12
C ILE A 45 20.05 -27.87 26.45
N PRO A 46 20.84 -27.15 27.25
CA PRO A 46 21.03 -27.51 28.64
C PRO A 46 19.93 -26.83 29.44
N ASP A 47 18.89 -27.60 29.71
CA ASP A 47 17.96 -27.31 30.81
C ASP A 47 18.72 -27.65 32.10
N THR A 48 19.21 -26.64 32.81
CA THR A 48 19.68 -26.80 34.19
C THR A 48 19.38 -25.54 34.97
N THR A 49 18.35 -25.70 35.79
CA THR A 49 18.05 -24.94 37.00
C THR A 49 19.31 -24.63 37.82
N LYS A 50 19.85 -23.42 37.66
CA LYS A 50 20.70 -22.78 38.66
C LYS A 50 20.34 -21.31 38.79
N ASN A 51 19.77 -21.01 39.96
CA ASN A 51 19.53 -19.70 40.50
C ASN A 51 20.89 -19.06 40.80
N GLU A 52 21.48 -18.37 39.81
CA GLU A 52 22.70 -17.60 39.97
C GLU A 52 22.37 -16.12 39.76
N LYS A 53 22.73 -15.32 40.76
CA LYS A 53 22.62 -13.86 40.75
C LYS A 53 23.28 -13.34 39.48
N THR A 54 22.47 -12.83 38.55
CA THR A 54 22.98 -12.18 37.35
C THR A 54 23.64 -10.87 37.77
N ASN A 55 24.97 -10.77 37.58
CA ASN A 55 25.66 -9.50 37.62
C ASN A 55 25.06 -8.62 36.52
N ASP A 56 24.27 -7.63 36.92
CA ASP A 56 23.42 -6.80 36.06
C ASP A 56 24.22 -5.73 35.28
N SER A 57 25.50 -5.98 34.96
CA SER A 57 26.43 -4.91 34.56
C SER A 57 27.53 -5.26 33.55
N ASP A 58 27.45 -6.37 32.81
CA ASP A 58 28.48 -6.72 31.80
C ASP A 58 27.97 -6.71 30.35
N TYR A 59 26.88 -5.99 30.06
CA TYR A 59 26.48 -5.76 28.67
C TYR A 59 27.09 -4.46 28.14
N SER A 60 28.01 -4.58 27.19
CA SER A 60 28.49 -3.43 26.42
C SER A 60 27.33 -2.80 25.65
N TYR A 61 27.26 -1.46 25.64
CA TYR A 61 26.24 -0.68 24.94
C TYR A 61 26.12 -1.10 23.46
N ASP A 62 27.25 -1.35 22.81
CA ASP A 62 27.31 -1.78 21.40
C ASP A 62 26.68 -3.16 21.18
N TYR A 63 26.83 -4.08 22.14
CA TYR A 63 26.21 -5.40 22.10
C TYR A 63 24.68 -5.30 22.24
N LEU A 64 24.19 -4.43 23.14
CA LEU A 64 22.76 -4.19 23.33
C LEU A 64 22.11 -3.59 22.08
N ILE A 65 22.76 -2.61 21.45
CA ILE A 65 22.28 -2.04 20.17
C ILE A 65 22.27 -3.11 19.08
N SER A 66 23.35 -3.89 18.96
CA SER A 66 23.45 -4.94 17.95
C SER A 66 22.32 -5.95 18.10
N ARG A 67 22.05 -6.40 19.33
CA ARG A 67 20.93 -7.29 19.66
C ARG A 67 19.57 -6.66 19.34
N LEU A 68 19.35 -5.40 19.73
CA LEU A 68 18.11 -4.68 19.45
C LEU A 68 17.87 -4.55 17.94
N SER A 69 18.90 -4.19 17.19
CA SER A 69 18.82 -4.02 15.73
C SER A 69 18.42 -5.31 15.03
N HIS A 70 18.97 -6.45 15.48
CA HIS A 70 18.64 -7.76 14.96
C HIS A 70 17.17 -8.13 15.20
N VAL A 71 16.67 -7.89 16.43
CA VAL A 71 15.25 -8.09 16.78
C VAL A 71 14.34 -7.19 15.93
N MET A 72 14.73 -5.93 15.71
CA MET A 72 13.93 -4.99 14.91
C MET A 72 13.80 -5.43 13.43
N VAL A 73 14.86 -6.00 12.85
CA VAL A 73 14.85 -6.50 11.47
C VAL A 73 13.98 -7.75 11.34
N GLN A 74 14.05 -8.68 12.30
CA GLN A 74 13.23 -9.90 12.30
C GLN A 74 11.72 -9.60 12.37
N HIS A 75 11.32 -8.54 13.07
CA HIS A 75 9.92 -8.12 13.19
C HIS A 75 9.44 -7.18 12.06
N ARG A 76 10.17 -7.08 10.94
CA ARG A 76 9.71 -6.38 9.73
C ARG A 76 8.80 -7.27 8.89
N THR A 77 7.58 -7.50 9.37
CA THR A 77 6.55 -8.17 8.57
C THR A 77 5.92 -7.17 7.60
N GLU A 78 6.18 -7.32 6.30
CA GLU A 78 5.49 -6.57 5.26
C GLU A 78 4.13 -7.22 4.98
N MET A 79 3.04 -6.54 5.32
CA MET A 79 1.71 -6.98 4.90
C MET A 79 1.53 -6.69 3.42
N HIS A 80 1.30 -7.72 2.62
CA HIS A 80 0.96 -7.56 1.20
C HIS A 80 -0.51 -7.16 1.08
N ILE A 81 -0.77 -5.99 0.48
CA ILE A 81 -2.13 -5.52 0.20
C ILE A 81 -2.54 -6.11 -1.15
N PRO A 82 -3.59 -6.95 -1.22
CA PRO A 82 -4.02 -7.52 -2.49
C PRO A 82 -4.52 -6.44 -3.44
N ALA A 83 -4.33 -6.64 -4.73
CA ALA A 83 -4.78 -5.71 -5.76
C ALA A 83 -6.32 -5.56 -5.75
N VAL A 84 -6.79 -4.36 -6.13
CA VAL A 84 -8.21 -4.03 -6.19
C VAL A 84 -8.83 -4.70 -7.42
N GLN A 85 -9.89 -5.50 -7.20
CA GLN A 85 -10.65 -6.12 -8.27
C GLN A 85 -12.01 -5.44 -8.41
N GLY A 86 -12.16 -4.67 -9.49
CA GLY A 86 -13.42 -4.00 -9.84
C GLY A 86 -14.12 -4.70 -11.01
N ALA A 87 -15.42 -4.96 -10.85
CA ALA A 87 -16.28 -5.47 -11.91
C ALA A 87 -17.41 -4.47 -12.18
N ARG A 88 -17.82 -4.31 -13.44
CA ARG A 88 -18.95 -3.45 -13.78
C ARG A 88 -20.24 -4.24 -13.69
N ILE A 89 -21.21 -3.75 -12.91
CA ILE A 89 -22.55 -4.33 -12.84
C ILE A 89 -23.50 -3.42 -13.64
N GLY A 90 -23.70 -3.78 -14.91
CA GLY A 90 -24.51 -2.98 -15.84
C GLY A 90 -23.89 -1.62 -16.16
N THR A 91 -24.73 -0.63 -16.48
CA THR A 91 -24.27 0.65 -17.06
C THR A 91 -24.00 1.77 -16.03
N LYS A 92 -24.59 1.66 -14.83
CA LYS A 92 -24.62 2.72 -13.80
C LYS A 92 -24.10 2.26 -12.43
N ARG A 93 -23.67 1.00 -12.29
CA ARG A 93 -23.16 0.47 -11.01
C ARG A 93 -21.80 -0.19 -11.23
N THR A 94 -20.90 0.02 -10.29
CA THR A 94 -19.59 -0.62 -10.25
C THR A 94 -19.49 -1.43 -8.96
N SER A 95 -19.04 -2.68 -9.05
CA SER A 95 -18.83 -3.57 -7.92
C SER A 95 -17.36 -3.73 -7.61
N PHE A 96 -17.03 -3.67 -6.33
CA PHE A 96 -15.74 -4.00 -5.80
C PHE A 96 -15.80 -5.41 -5.20
N VAL A 97 -15.29 -6.38 -5.95
CA VAL A 97 -15.42 -7.80 -5.65
C VAL A 97 -14.60 -8.20 -4.42
N ASN A 98 -13.36 -7.72 -4.32
CA ASN A 98 -12.39 -8.12 -3.29
C ASN A 98 -12.51 -7.32 -1.97
N PHE A 99 -13.67 -6.71 -1.69
CA PHE A 99 -13.81 -5.73 -0.60
C PHE A 99 -13.71 -6.35 0.80
N GLY A 100 -14.51 -7.37 1.11
CA GLY A 100 -14.47 -8.03 2.44
C GLY A 100 -13.11 -8.68 2.74
N THR A 101 -12.47 -9.24 1.72
CA THR A 101 -11.12 -9.78 1.78
C THR A 101 -10.09 -8.70 2.14
N LEU A 102 -10.15 -7.53 1.50
CA LEU A 102 -9.31 -6.39 1.84
C LEU A 102 -9.54 -5.88 3.27
N CYS A 103 -10.79 -5.82 3.72
CA CYS A 103 -11.13 -5.43 5.09
C CYS A 103 -10.50 -6.39 6.12
N LYS A 104 -10.51 -7.70 5.84
CA LYS A 104 -9.88 -8.71 6.69
C LYS A 104 -8.36 -8.57 6.73
N VAL A 105 -7.72 -8.36 5.59
CA VAL A 105 -6.25 -8.15 5.50
C VAL A 105 -5.83 -6.88 6.25
N LEU A 106 -6.63 -5.81 6.14
CA LEU A 106 -6.37 -4.54 6.84
C LEU A 106 -6.81 -4.56 8.31
N GLN A 107 -7.45 -5.63 8.78
CA GLN A 107 -8.05 -5.73 10.12
C GLN A 107 -8.96 -4.54 10.42
N ARG A 108 -9.91 -4.26 9.53
CA ARG A 108 -10.88 -3.16 9.64
C ARG A 108 -12.30 -3.65 9.48
N GLU A 109 -13.23 -2.92 10.10
CA GLU A 109 -14.66 -3.16 9.95
C GLU A 109 -15.13 -2.70 8.55
N GLU A 110 -15.89 -3.55 7.86
CA GLU A 110 -16.40 -3.29 6.50
C GLU A 110 -17.21 -1.99 6.44
N LYS A 111 -17.99 -1.69 7.49
CA LYS A 111 -18.81 -0.48 7.59
C LYS A 111 -17.98 0.81 7.62
N GLN A 112 -16.85 0.81 8.33
CA GLN A 112 -15.98 1.99 8.42
C GLN A 112 -15.36 2.33 7.07
N LEU A 113 -14.94 1.30 6.32
CA LEU A 113 -14.40 1.49 4.98
C LEU A 113 -15.49 1.88 3.97
N GLN A 114 -16.70 1.30 4.10
CA GLN A 114 -17.86 1.69 3.29
C GLN A 114 -18.18 3.19 3.46
N ASP A 115 -18.27 3.66 4.70
CA ASP A 115 -18.53 5.07 5.02
C ASP A 115 -17.46 5.97 4.39
N TYR A 116 -16.19 5.56 4.43
CA TYR A 116 -15.09 6.29 3.80
C TYR A 116 -15.27 6.40 2.28
N TYR A 117 -15.61 5.30 1.60
CA TYR A 117 -15.88 5.33 0.15
C TYR A 117 -17.08 6.22 -0.20
N THR A 118 -18.12 6.24 0.64
CA THR A 118 -19.26 7.14 0.44
C THR A 118 -18.86 8.61 0.52
N VAL A 119 -18.02 8.97 1.49
CA VAL A 119 -17.56 10.37 1.68
C VAL A 119 -16.62 10.79 0.56
N GLU A 120 -15.63 9.97 0.21
CA GLU A 120 -14.61 10.32 -0.80
C GLU A 120 -15.16 10.36 -2.22
N LEU A 121 -16.03 9.42 -2.59
CA LEU A 121 -16.63 9.39 -3.93
C LEU A 121 -17.90 10.23 -4.04
N GLY A 122 -18.46 10.70 -2.92
CA GLY A 122 -19.73 11.45 -2.88
C GLY A 122 -20.93 10.64 -3.40
N VAL A 123 -20.84 9.31 -3.35
CA VAL A 123 -21.80 8.39 -3.96
C VAL A 123 -22.37 7.45 -2.90
N PRO A 124 -23.69 7.18 -2.92
CA PRO A 124 -24.26 6.17 -2.03
C PRO A 124 -23.70 4.79 -2.37
N THR A 125 -23.21 4.10 -1.34
CA THR A 125 -22.61 2.77 -1.45
C THR A 125 -23.41 1.77 -0.63
N SER A 126 -23.41 0.51 -1.05
CA SER A 126 -24.09 -0.58 -0.33
C SER A 126 -23.25 -1.83 -0.36
N ILE A 127 -23.14 -2.52 0.79
CA ILE A 127 -22.51 -3.83 0.88
C ILE A 127 -23.51 -4.90 0.41
N ASP A 128 -23.07 -5.77 -0.48
CA ASP A 128 -23.84 -6.91 -0.96
C ASP A 128 -23.64 -8.14 -0.04
N LYS A 129 -24.47 -9.18 -0.20
CA LYS A 129 -24.40 -10.42 0.57
C LYS A 129 -23.05 -11.15 0.41
N ASN A 130 -22.38 -10.96 -0.73
CA ASN A 130 -21.09 -11.55 -1.04
C ASN A 130 -19.89 -10.74 -0.48
N HIS A 131 -20.12 -9.81 0.46
CA HIS A 131 -19.10 -8.86 0.96
C HIS A 131 -18.41 -8.06 -0.15
N SER A 132 -19.13 -7.84 -1.26
CA SER A 132 -18.70 -6.97 -2.36
C SER A 132 -19.33 -5.59 -2.18
N LEU A 133 -18.58 -4.52 -2.42
CA LEU A 133 -19.09 -3.16 -2.28
C LEU A 133 -19.68 -2.68 -3.62
N ILE A 134 -20.95 -2.31 -3.63
CA ILE A 134 -21.63 -1.75 -4.80
C ILE A 134 -21.63 -0.23 -4.71
N LEU A 135 -21.12 0.42 -5.75
CA LEU A 135 -21.07 1.86 -5.93
C LEU A 135 -22.05 2.30 -7.03
N GLN A 136 -22.82 3.35 -6.78
CA GLN A 136 -23.68 3.95 -7.80
C GLN A 136 -22.89 4.90 -8.70
N GLY A 137 -22.26 4.37 -9.74
CA GLY A 137 -21.57 5.17 -10.73
C GLY A 137 -20.67 4.35 -11.63
N ARG A 138 -19.95 5.04 -12.50
CA ARG A 138 -18.89 4.46 -13.32
C ARG A 138 -17.56 4.86 -12.71
N PHE A 139 -16.89 3.91 -12.08
CA PHE A 139 -15.58 4.12 -11.49
C PHE A 139 -14.55 3.26 -12.20
N THR A 140 -13.37 3.83 -12.44
CA THR A 140 -12.21 3.08 -12.91
C THR A 140 -11.52 2.40 -11.74
N ILE A 141 -10.78 1.33 -12.00
CA ILE A 141 -10.04 0.61 -10.95
C ILE A 141 -9.02 1.55 -10.29
N SER A 142 -8.33 2.39 -11.08
CA SER A 142 -7.36 3.36 -10.55
C SER A 142 -7.98 4.38 -9.58
N GLN A 143 -9.22 4.81 -9.80
CA GLN A 143 -9.92 5.69 -8.86
C GLN A 143 -10.19 4.98 -7.53
N MET A 144 -10.61 3.72 -7.59
CA MET A 144 -10.86 2.89 -6.41
C MET A 144 -9.58 2.64 -5.60
N GLU A 145 -8.47 2.41 -6.28
CA GLU A 145 -7.14 2.25 -5.68
C GLU A 145 -6.66 3.53 -5.02
N ASN A 146 -6.83 4.69 -5.67
CA ASN A 146 -6.41 5.97 -5.10
C ASN A 146 -7.13 6.27 -3.77
N VAL A 147 -8.44 6.03 -3.72
CA VAL A 147 -9.23 6.16 -2.48
C VAL A 147 -8.73 5.17 -1.42
N LEU A 148 -8.49 3.91 -1.79
CA LEU A 148 -7.95 2.90 -0.86
C LEU A 148 -6.59 3.29 -0.30
N LEU A 149 -5.68 3.79 -1.14
CA LEU A 149 -4.34 4.20 -0.73
C LEU A 149 -4.38 5.41 0.21
N SER A 150 -5.29 6.36 -0.05
CA SER A 150 -5.54 7.48 0.87
C SER A 150 -6.02 6.99 2.23
N PHE A 151 -6.96 6.03 2.24
CA PHE A 151 -7.45 5.40 3.47
C PHE A 151 -6.32 4.73 4.26
N ILE A 152 -5.49 3.94 3.60
CA ILE A 152 -4.39 3.19 4.23
C ILE A 152 -3.37 4.14 4.85
N ARG A 153 -3.08 5.26 4.18
CA ARG A 153 -2.13 6.27 4.68
C ARG A 153 -2.64 6.93 5.95
N ASN A 154 -3.93 7.29 6.00
CA ASN A 154 -4.48 8.11 7.08
C ASN A 154 -5.03 7.30 8.27
N TYR A 155 -5.60 6.12 8.03
CA TYR A 155 -6.38 5.36 9.02
C TYR A 155 -5.79 3.99 9.38
N VAL A 156 -4.87 3.45 8.56
CA VAL A 156 -4.27 2.12 8.79
C VAL A 156 -2.80 2.23 9.20
N THR A 157 -2.06 3.13 8.58
CA THR A 157 -0.63 3.29 8.86
C THR A 157 -0.43 4.10 10.14
N CYS A 158 0.39 3.59 11.06
CA CYS A 158 0.78 4.33 12.26
C CYS A 158 1.72 5.48 11.92
N GLN A 159 1.45 6.68 12.44
CA GLN A 159 2.27 7.88 12.20
C GLN A 159 3.68 7.75 12.83
N SER A 160 3.82 7.02 13.94
CA SER A 160 5.08 6.88 14.67
C SER A 160 5.99 5.80 14.07
N CYS A 161 5.48 4.59 13.86
CA CYS A 161 6.29 3.43 13.46
C CYS A 161 6.07 2.97 12.02
N ARG A 162 5.15 3.58 11.27
CA ARG A 162 4.78 3.25 9.88
C ARG A 162 4.33 1.80 9.63
N LYS A 163 4.13 1.01 10.70
CA LYS A 163 3.54 -0.33 10.61
C LYS A 163 2.02 -0.21 10.43
N ARG A 164 1.43 -1.21 9.77
CA ARG A 164 0.00 -1.29 9.46
C ARG A 164 -0.80 -2.11 10.49
N ASN A 165 -0.17 -2.47 11.61
CA ASN A 165 -0.80 -3.22 12.70
C ASN A 165 -1.39 -2.24 13.72
N THR A 166 -2.63 -1.82 13.45
CA THR A 166 -3.34 -0.78 14.22
C THR A 166 -4.80 -1.20 14.37
N LEU A 167 -5.48 -0.72 15.41
CA LEU A 167 -6.90 -0.89 15.68
C LEU A 167 -7.58 0.47 15.67
N MET A 168 -8.77 0.57 15.07
CA MET A 168 -9.56 1.80 15.04
C MET A 168 -10.81 1.65 15.90
N GLY A 169 -10.99 2.56 16.86
CA GLY A 169 -12.13 2.58 17.78
C GLY A 169 -12.76 3.97 17.86
N LYS A 170 -14.05 4.01 18.21
CA LYS A 170 -14.75 5.28 18.52
C LYS A 170 -14.67 5.53 20.02
N SER A 171 -14.10 6.66 20.42
CA SER A 171 -14.07 7.11 21.82
C SER A 171 -14.81 8.44 21.93
N LYS A 172 -15.98 8.41 22.59
CA LYS A 172 -16.91 9.56 22.71
C LYS A 172 -17.26 10.14 21.34
N ARG A 173 -16.72 11.33 21.01
CA ARG A 173 -16.96 12.05 19.74
C ARG A 173 -15.80 11.94 18.75
N LEU A 174 -14.70 11.30 19.14
CA LEU A 174 -13.47 11.20 18.36
C LEU A 174 -13.23 9.76 17.91
N THR A 175 -12.74 9.61 16.70
CA THR A 175 -12.18 8.35 16.18
C THR A 175 -10.72 8.26 16.60
N MET A 176 -10.36 7.22 17.34
CA MET A 176 -9.01 6.98 17.84
C MET A 176 -8.41 5.76 17.16
N VAL A 177 -7.14 5.85 16.79
CA VAL A 177 -6.36 4.72 16.29
C VAL A 177 -5.29 4.37 17.31
N LYS A 178 -5.24 3.09 17.68
CA LYS A 178 -4.24 2.51 18.59
C LYS A 178 -3.33 1.58 17.82
N CYS A 179 -2.02 1.79 17.91
CA CYS A 179 -1.05 0.88 17.28
C CYS A 179 -0.71 -0.29 18.21
N LEU A 180 -0.78 -1.53 17.71
CA LEU A 180 -0.41 -2.71 18.49
C LEU A 180 1.11 -2.94 18.55
N SER A 181 1.88 -2.30 17.67
CA SER A 181 3.34 -2.47 17.61
C SER A 181 4.11 -1.52 18.52
N CYS A 182 3.70 -0.24 18.60
CA CYS A 182 4.36 0.78 19.43
C CYS A 182 3.46 1.31 20.56
N ASN A 183 2.24 0.77 20.69
CA ASN A 183 1.25 1.16 21.70
C ASN A 183 0.90 2.66 21.72
N SER A 184 1.18 3.39 20.63
CA SER A 184 0.80 4.78 20.50
C SER A 184 -0.68 4.91 20.16
N GLU A 185 -1.31 5.94 20.71
CA GLU A 185 -2.71 6.28 20.48
C GLU A 185 -2.78 7.70 19.92
N TYR A 186 -3.55 7.88 18.84
CA TYR A 186 -3.73 9.18 18.21
C TYR A 186 -5.17 9.34 17.70
N ALA A 187 -5.66 10.57 17.74
CA ALA A 187 -6.95 10.92 17.15
C ALA A 187 -6.82 11.07 15.64
N VAL A 188 -7.75 10.48 14.90
CA VAL A 188 -7.90 10.67 13.45
C VAL A 188 -9.16 11.47 13.15
N GLN A 189 -9.17 12.09 11.98
CA GLN A 189 -10.35 12.82 11.50
C GLN A 189 -11.56 11.88 11.45
N ALA A 190 -12.71 12.38 11.90
CA ALA A 190 -13.93 11.60 11.85
C ALA A 190 -14.37 11.44 10.39
N ILE A 191 -14.63 10.20 9.99
CA ILE A 191 -15.25 9.90 8.69
C ILE A 191 -16.70 10.33 8.80
N GLN A 192 -16.99 11.54 8.32
CA GLN A 192 -18.32 12.12 8.31
C GLN A 192 -18.60 12.69 6.93
N SER A 193 -19.79 12.39 6.41
CA SER A 193 -20.28 13.02 5.18
C SER A 193 -20.54 14.50 5.45
N GLY A 194 -19.90 15.37 4.68
CA GLY A 194 -20.27 16.78 4.62
C GLY A 194 -21.69 16.98 4.07
N PHE A 195 -22.14 18.23 4.05
CA PHE A 195 -23.43 18.58 3.44
C PHE A 195 -23.41 18.29 1.94
N GLN A 196 -24.28 17.38 1.48
CA GLN A 196 -24.45 17.08 0.07
C GLN A 196 -25.78 17.66 -0.42
N ALA A 197 -25.72 18.68 -1.28
CA ALA A 197 -26.91 19.27 -1.87
C ALA A 197 -27.66 18.22 -2.73
N GLN A 198 -28.94 18.03 -2.45
CA GLN A 198 -29.80 17.16 -3.25
C GLN A 198 -30.14 17.84 -4.57
N VAL A 199 -29.24 17.77 -5.54
CA VAL A 199 -29.56 18.15 -6.92
C VAL A 199 -30.42 17.03 -7.50
N GLY A 200 -31.68 17.33 -7.80
CA GLY A 200 -32.64 16.36 -8.31
C GLY A 200 -32.07 15.54 -9.48
N LYS A 201 -32.20 14.21 -9.41
CA LYS A 201 -31.84 13.33 -10.53
C LYS A 201 -32.72 13.69 -11.72
N ARG A 202 -32.15 14.18 -12.81
CA ARG A 202 -32.89 14.36 -14.08
C ARG A 202 -33.42 12.99 -14.50
N SER A 203 -34.69 12.72 -14.25
CA SER A 203 -35.36 11.55 -14.79
C SER A 203 -35.47 11.76 -16.30
N ALA A 204 -34.67 11.02 -17.06
CA ALA A 204 -34.86 10.90 -18.50
C ALA A 204 -36.13 10.08 -18.73
N ASN A 205 -37.28 10.72 -18.57
CA ASN A 205 -38.55 10.21 -19.05
C ASN A 205 -38.92 11.08 -20.26
N VAL A 206 -38.27 10.81 -21.38
CA VAL A 206 -38.71 11.31 -22.68
C VAL A 206 -39.53 10.16 -23.26
N LYS A 207 -40.84 10.39 -23.34
CA LYS A 207 -41.81 9.52 -24.00
C LYS A 207 -41.47 9.35 -25.48
#